data_AF-A0A9D4XFL7-F1
#
_entry.id   AF-A0A9D4XFL7-F1
#
_cell.length_a   1.000
_cell.length_b   1.000
_cell.length_c   1.000
_cell.angle_alpha   90.00
_cell.angle_beta   90.00
_cell.angle_gamma   90.00
#
_symmetry.space_group_name_H-M   'P 1'
#
loop_
_entity.id
_entity.type
_entity.pdbx_description
1 polymer ?
#
loop_
_entity_poly.entity_id
_entity_poly.type
_entity_poly.pdbx_seq_one_letter_code
_entity_poly.pdbx_strand_id
1 'polypeptide(L)'
;MDDMEQANENNRESMLEQLAQAFLELEAQKGSSEDKVQWVEIKQHFSDLETILNKKHEELQAKEREYEGKQLETNTILTQRKAAVTSKEQDLLDRLQELKDAAVASIVEARANHQTATLEFVYDGENKDDKVSSSPENSPYKSGEKSEGVANDVTPLLEIKIFCEKMDGNGLLDYVVAHKKKVPVFREEISVALESAIDPARLVLDLLVGFYPANDTTQQKEKLGAALQGKRKSCILILEAMASLLARADPGADHLLNPETKQQAKAIADEWRLKLASADIDAANGNSLEAEAFLQLLSIFRIASEFGEEELCKLVLAVAQNRSAPELCRSIGLTHKVPGWCSFNKLLTCEVCSEGLS
;
A
#
# COMPACT_ATOMS: atom_id res chain seq x y z
N MET A 1 -28.50 -27.73 80.09
CA MET A 1 -28.93 -26.98 78.90
C MET A 1 -28.26 -25.61 78.93
N ASP A 2 -28.21 -24.99 80.11
CA ASP A 2 -27.55 -23.71 80.40
C ASP A 2 -26.06 -23.59 80.01
N ASP A 3 -25.22 -24.61 80.23
CA ASP A 3 -23.78 -24.51 79.90
C ASP A 3 -23.47 -24.37 78.40
N MET A 4 -24.37 -24.85 77.54
CA MET A 4 -24.18 -24.82 76.08
C MET A 4 -24.66 -23.48 75.47
N GLU A 5 -25.64 -22.84 76.09
CA GLU A 5 -26.10 -21.49 75.74
C GLU A 5 -25.05 -20.44 76.16
N GLN A 6 -24.50 -20.56 77.36
CA GLN A 6 -23.54 -19.61 77.90
C GLN A 6 -22.19 -19.63 77.15
N ALA A 7 -21.77 -20.80 76.67
CA ALA A 7 -20.59 -20.93 75.80
C ALA A 7 -20.82 -20.30 74.41
N ASN A 8 -22.05 -20.35 73.89
CA ASN A 8 -22.39 -19.76 72.59
C ASN A 8 -22.51 -18.23 72.66
N GLU A 9 -22.98 -17.71 73.80
CA GLU A 9 -23.05 -16.27 74.07
C GLU A 9 -21.65 -15.65 74.22
N ASN A 10 -20.75 -16.30 74.97
CA ASN A 10 -19.35 -15.88 75.08
C ASN A 10 -18.62 -15.89 73.72
N ASN A 11 -18.94 -16.84 72.84
CA ASN A 11 -18.39 -16.90 71.49
C ASN A 11 -18.91 -15.76 70.59
N ARG A 12 -20.20 -15.40 70.73
CA ARG A 12 -20.79 -14.23 70.04
C ARG A 12 -20.15 -12.92 70.47
N GLU A 13 -19.94 -12.73 71.78
CA GLU A 13 -19.27 -11.53 72.30
C GLU A 13 -17.83 -11.43 71.77
N SER A 14 -17.09 -12.54 71.78
CA SER A 14 -15.73 -12.59 71.22
C SER A 14 -15.69 -12.25 69.72
N MET A 15 -16.63 -12.77 68.91
CA MET A 15 -16.72 -12.40 67.49
C MET A 15 -17.11 -10.94 67.27
N LEU A 16 -18.00 -10.39 68.09
CA LEU A 16 -18.38 -8.98 68.05
C LEU A 16 -17.19 -8.06 68.35
N GLU A 17 -16.36 -8.45 69.31
CA GLU A 17 -15.17 -7.69 69.71
C GLU A 17 -14.06 -7.75 68.65
N GLN A 18 -13.86 -8.92 68.02
CA GLN A 18 -12.96 -9.06 66.86
C GLN A 18 -13.43 -8.24 65.66
N LEU A 19 -14.74 -8.20 65.39
CA LEU A 19 -15.33 -7.37 64.35
C LEU A 19 -15.13 -5.88 64.64
N ALA A 20 -15.34 -5.45 65.88
CA ALA A 20 -15.12 -4.06 66.29
C ALA A 20 -13.65 -3.65 66.13
N GLN A 21 -12.72 -4.52 66.52
CA GLN A 21 -11.28 -4.29 66.38
C GLN A 21 -10.85 -4.21 64.90
N ALA A 22 -11.33 -5.13 64.06
CA ALA A 22 -11.06 -5.12 62.62
C ALA A 22 -11.61 -3.85 61.95
N PHE A 23 -12.77 -3.36 62.40
CA PHE A 23 -13.36 -2.13 61.88
C PHE A 23 -12.52 -0.90 62.24
N LEU A 24 -12.01 -0.82 63.47
CA LEU A 24 -11.11 0.24 63.91
C LEU A 24 -9.78 0.24 63.16
N GLU A 25 -9.22 -0.94 62.88
CA GLU A 25 -7.99 -1.08 62.07
C GLU A 25 -8.19 -0.65 60.62
N LEU A 26 -9.33 -1.02 60.02
CA LEU A 26 -9.69 -0.57 58.67
C LEU A 26 -9.90 0.95 58.60
N GLU A 27 -10.54 1.54 59.62
CA GLU A 27 -10.77 2.98 59.67
C GLU A 27 -9.48 3.77 59.91
N ALA A 28 -8.51 3.21 60.64
CA ALA A 28 -7.17 3.76 60.79
C ALA A 28 -6.37 3.70 59.46
N GLN A 29 -6.50 2.63 58.69
CA GLN A 29 -5.82 2.49 57.38
C GLN A 29 -6.43 3.37 56.28
N LYS A 30 -7.74 3.67 56.37
CA LYS A 30 -8.43 4.59 55.44
C LYS A 30 -7.81 5.99 55.37
N GLY A 31 -7.08 6.39 56.41
CA GLY A 31 -6.33 7.64 56.49
C GLY A 31 -4.88 7.56 56.01
N SER A 32 -4.40 6.41 55.52
CA SER A 32 -3.03 6.23 55.04
C SER A 32 -2.71 7.28 53.97
N SER A 33 -1.81 8.20 54.33
CA SER A 33 -1.39 9.31 53.47
C SER A 33 -0.63 8.84 52.23
N GLU A 34 -0.09 7.63 52.25
CA GLU A 34 0.82 7.11 51.23
C GLU A 34 0.09 6.80 49.91
N ASP A 35 -1.06 6.12 49.97
CA ASP A 35 -1.88 5.80 48.79
C ASP A 35 -2.50 7.06 48.16
N LYS A 36 -2.84 8.05 49.01
CA LYS A 36 -3.43 9.32 48.56
C LYS A 36 -2.41 10.20 47.86
N VAL A 37 -1.15 10.20 48.32
CA VAL A 37 -0.03 10.90 47.67
C VAL A 37 0.26 10.26 46.30
N GLN A 38 0.31 8.93 46.22
CA GLN A 38 0.48 8.21 44.95
C GLN A 38 -0.65 8.49 43.95
N TRP A 39 -1.91 8.54 44.39
CA TRP A 39 -3.03 8.85 43.51
C TRP A 39 -2.99 10.28 42.97
N VAL A 40 -2.56 11.25 43.79
CA VAL A 40 -2.39 12.64 43.35
C VAL A 40 -1.28 12.76 42.32
N GLU A 41 -0.15 12.08 42.52
CA GLU A 41 0.96 12.04 41.56
C GLU A 41 0.54 11.40 40.23
N ILE A 42 -0.18 10.28 40.27
CA ILE A 42 -0.73 9.61 39.08
C ILE A 42 -1.68 10.56 38.34
N LYS A 43 -2.61 11.19 39.06
CA LYS A 43 -3.56 12.13 38.46
C LYS A 43 -2.84 13.31 37.81
N GLN A 44 -1.82 13.86 38.47
CA GLN A 44 -1.02 14.95 37.92
C GLN A 44 -0.29 14.53 36.64
N HIS A 45 0.32 13.35 36.62
CA HIS A 45 1.00 12.82 35.43
C HIS A 45 0.06 12.69 34.22
N PHE A 46 -1.17 12.20 34.42
CA PHE A 46 -2.17 12.13 33.35
C PHE A 46 -2.62 13.53 32.88
N SER A 47 -2.82 14.47 33.80
CA SER A 47 -3.12 15.87 33.43
C SER A 47 -1.98 16.52 32.64
N ASP A 48 -0.72 16.29 33.02
CA ASP A 48 0.44 16.81 32.30
C ASP A 48 0.54 16.21 30.89
N LEU A 49 0.31 14.90 30.75
CA LEU A 49 0.26 14.20 29.46
C LEU A 49 -0.85 14.76 28.56
N GLU A 50 -2.06 14.94 29.09
CA GLU A 50 -3.19 15.51 28.36
C GLU A 50 -2.86 16.92 27.85
N THR A 51 -2.19 17.73 28.68
CA THR A 51 -1.76 19.08 28.30
C THR A 51 -0.71 19.05 27.18
N ILE A 52 0.25 18.13 27.24
CA ILE A 52 1.27 17.93 26.19
C ILE A 52 0.63 17.46 24.88
N LEU A 53 -0.29 16.50 24.95
CA LEU A 53 -1.00 15.97 23.79
C LEU A 53 -1.85 17.04 23.11
N ASN A 54 -2.61 17.82 23.89
CA ASN A 54 -3.42 18.91 23.36
C ASN A 54 -2.56 19.96 22.67
N LYS A 55 -1.43 20.35 23.28
CA LYS A 55 -0.48 21.27 22.65
C LYS A 55 0.08 20.72 21.33
N LYS A 56 0.43 19.43 21.29
CA LYS A 56 0.92 18.78 20.05
C LYS A 56 -0.15 18.71 18.97
N HIS A 57 -1.40 18.47 19.36
CA HIS A 57 -2.54 18.48 18.44
C HIS A 57 -2.73 19.87 17.81
N GLU A 58 -2.70 20.94 18.61
CA GLU A 58 -2.79 22.33 18.12
C GLU A 58 -1.63 22.69 17.18
N GLU A 59 -0.39 22.30 17.53
CA GLU A 59 0.79 22.50 16.68
C GLU A 59 0.64 21.81 15.30
N LEU A 60 0.10 20.58 15.28
CA LEU A 60 -0.12 19.83 14.05
C LEU A 60 -1.26 20.43 13.23
N GLN A 61 -2.37 20.80 13.86
CA GLN A 61 -3.50 21.44 13.19
C GLN A 61 -3.12 22.81 12.58
N ALA A 62 -2.21 23.54 13.22
CA ALA A 62 -1.67 24.78 12.66
C ALA A 62 -0.81 24.51 11.41
N LYS A 63 0.04 23.47 11.44
CA LYS A 63 0.84 23.06 10.27
C LYS A 63 -0.02 22.58 9.11
N GLU A 64 -1.07 21.81 9.39
CA GLU A 64 -2.02 21.34 8.38
C GLU A 64 -2.65 22.53 7.64
N ARG A 65 -3.17 23.51 8.37
CA ARG A 65 -3.73 24.74 7.77
C ARG A 65 -2.71 25.53 6.95
N GLU A 66 -1.44 25.57 7.38
CA GLU A 66 -0.36 26.20 6.61
C GLU A 66 -0.10 25.48 5.28
N TYR A 67 -0.05 24.14 5.29
CA TYR A 67 0.12 23.34 4.09
C TYR A 67 -1.06 23.45 3.13
N GLU A 68 -2.29 23.43 3.63
CA GLU A 68 -3.49 23.66 2.83
C GLU A 68 -3.46 25.04 2.16
N GLY A 69 -3.04 26.08 2.90
CA GLY A 69 -2.85 27.41 2.36
C GLY A 69 -1.84 27.45 1.20
N LYS A 70 -0.65 26.84 1.38
CA LYS A 70 0.39 26.75 0.34
C LYS A 70 -0.08 25.95 -0.87
N GLN A 71 -0.84 24.88 -0.65
CA GLN A 71 -1.41 24.06 -1.71
C GLN A 71 -2.42 24.86 -2.54
N LEU A 72 -3.30 25.62 -1.88
CA LEU A 72 -4.29 26.48 -2.55
C LEU A 72 -3.61 27.59 -3.37
N GLU A 73 -2.58 28.24 -2.83
CA GLU A 73 -1.81 29.26 -3.54
C GLU A 73 -1.13 28.67 -4.79
N THR A 74 -0.47 27.52 -4.64
CA THR A 74 0.18 26.82 -5.76
C THR A 74 -0.82 26.44 -6.85
N ASN A 75 -1.97 25.89 -6.47
CA ASN A 75 -3.04 25.53 -7.40
C ASN A 75 -3.60 26.76 -8.13
N THR A 76 -3.72 27.89 -7.44
CA THR A 76 -4.17 29.15 -8.05
C THR A 76 -3.17 29.65 -9.08
N ILE A 77 -1.87 29.64 -8.77
CA ILE A 77 -0.82 30.02 -9.72
C ILE A 77 -0.80 29.07 -10.93
N LEU A 78 -0.97 27.76 -10.70
CA LEU A 78 -0.96 26.76 -11.76
C LEU A 78 -2.15 26.92 -12.71
N THR A 79 -3.35 27.16 -12.16
CA THR A 79 -4.55 27.42 -12.98
C THR A 79 -4.41 28.69 -13.81
N GLN A 80 -3.89 29.78 -13.24
CA GLN A 80 -3.58 31.02 -13.98
C GLN A 80 -2.56 30.78 -15.10
N ARG A 81 -1.46 30.07 -14.82
CA ARG A 81 -0.43 29.75 -15.83
C ARG A 81 -1.00 28.88 -16.94
N LYS A 82 -1.82 27.88 -16.60
CA LYS A 82 -2.47 27.02 -17.58
C LYS A 82 -3.38 27.83 -18.51
N ALA A 83 -4.21 28.71 -17.95
CA ALA A 83 -5.09 29.59 -18.73
C ALA A 83 -4.28 30.53 -19.67
N ALA A 84 -3.18 31.09 -19.17
CA ALA A 84 -2.30 31.94 -19.96
C ALA A 84 -1.61 31.17 -21.11
N VAL A 85 -1.19 29.92 -20.87
CA VAL A 85 -0.62 29.05 -21.91
C VAL A 85 -1.67 28.71 -22.95
N THR A 86 -2.88 28.27 -22.54
CA THR A 86 -3.95 27.95 -23.49
C THR A 86 -4.36 29.14 -24.33
N SER A 87 -4.38 30.36 -23.77
CA SER A 87 -4.67 31.58 -24.52
C SER A 87 -3.57 31.89 -25.56
N LYS A 88 -2.30 31.69 -25.21
CA LYS A 88 -1.18 31.87 -26.15
C LYS A 88 -1.16 30.80 -27.25
N GLU A 89 -1.47 29.56 -26.90
CA GLU A 89 -1.59 28.47 -27.88
C GLU A 89 -2.69 28.77 -28.89
N GLN A 90 -3.84 29.26 -28.42
CA GLN A 90 -4.95 29.65 -29.30
C GLN A 90 -4.56 30.81 -30.23
N ASP A 91 -3.94 31.88 -29.71
CA ASP A 91 -3.48 33.03 -30.52
C ASP A 91 -2.49 32.61 -31.63
N LEU A 92 -1.57 31.68 -31.31
CA LEU A 92 -0.65 31.14 -32.31
C LEU A 92 -1.36 30.29 -33.37
N LEU A 93 -2.36 29.49 -32.98
CA LEU A 93 -3.16 28.70 -33.92
C LEU A 93 -3.95 29.60 -34.86
N ASP A 94 -4.57 30.66 -34.34
CA ASP A 94 -5.34 31.62 -35.12
C ASP A 94 -4.42 32.33 -36.15
N ARG A 95 -3.23 32.77 -35.73
CA ARG A 95 -2.24 33.39 -36.63
C ARG A 95 -1.73 32.42 -37.70
N LEU A 96 -1.52 31.15 -37.36
CA LEU A 96 -1.14 30.13 -38.36
C LEU A 96 -2.25 29.89 -39.37
N GLN A 97 -3.51 29.93 -38.93
CA GLN A 97 -4.66 29.79 -39.81
C GLN A 97 -4.77 30.99 -40.76
N GLU A 98 -4.63 32.22 -40.25
CA GLU A 98 -4.60 33.43 -41.09
C GLU A 98 -3.49 33.38 -42.16
N LEU A 99 -2.28 32.94 -41.78
CA LEU A 99 -1.17 32.79 -42.74
C LEU A 99 -1.46 31.73 -43.80
N LYS A 100 -2.09 30.61 -43.42
CA LYS A 100 -2.52 29.58 -44.38
C LYS A 100 -3.55 30.15 -45.35
N ASP A 101 -4.55 30.85 -44.85
CA ASP A 101 -5.63 31.41 -45.67
C ASP A 101 -5.09 32.49 -46.63
N ALA A 102 -4.17 33.35 -46.16
CA ALA A 102 -3.48 34.32 -47.01
C ALA A 102 -2.65 33.66 -48.13
N ALA A 103 -1.89 32.60 -47.80
CA ALA A 103 -1.11 31.87 -48.80
C ALA A 103 -1.99 31.18 -49.85
N VAL A 104 -3.12 30.59 -49.41
CA VAL A 104 -4.11 30.00 -50.32
C VAL A 104 -4.69 31.06 -51.24
N ALA A 105 -5.06 32.23 -50.71
CA ALA A 105 -5.57 33.35 -51.51
C ALA A 105 -4.56 33.79 -52.58
N SER A 106 -3.27 33.95 -52.22
CA SER A 106 -2.21 34.29 -53.19
C SER A 106 -2.02 33.22 -54.28
N ILE A 107 -2.12 31.93 -53.93
CA ILE A 107 -2.04 30.84 -54.92
C ILE A 107 -3.24 30.89 -55.88
N VAL A 108 -4.44 31.14 -55.36
CA VAL A 108 -5.67 31.25 -56.19
C VAL A 108 -5.56 32.44 -57.13
N GLU A 109 -5.12 33.60 -56.64
CA GLU A 109 -4.90 34.80 -57.45
C GLU A 109 -3.85 34.56 -58.55
N ALA A 110 -2.71 33.96 -58.21
CA ALA A 110 -1.68 33.61 -59.18
C ALA A 110 -2.21 32.66 -60.27
N ARG A 111 -3.00 31.64 -59.89
CA ARG A 111 -3.63 30.71 -60.84
C ARG A 111 -4.63 31.40 -61.76
N ALA A 112 -5.44 32.31 -61.23
CA ALA A 112 -6.36 33.11 -62.05
C ALA A 112 -5.57 33.90 -63.10
N ASN A 113 -4.51 34.61 -62.70
CA ASN A 113 -3.66 35.38 -63.62
C ASN A 113 -2.97 34.51 -64.68
N HIS A 114 -2.54 33.29 -64.33
CA HIS A 114 -1.98 32.35 -65.30
C HIS A 114 -3.01 31.80 -66.30
N GLN A 115 -4.27 31.62 -65.89
CA GLN A 115 -5.36 31.24 -66.79
C GLN A 115 -5.75 32.38 -67.74
N THR A 116 -5.77 33.63 -67.26
CA THR A 116 -6.03 34.81 -68.12
C THR A 116 -4.88 35.05 -69.11
N ALA A 117 -3.62 34.86 -68.71
CA ALA A 117 -2.45 34.99 -69.58
C ALA A 117 -2.35 33.87 -70.64
N THR A 118 -2.96 32.71 -70.40
CA THR A 118 -3.04 31.62 -71.40
C THR A 118 -4.16 31.88 -72.44
N LEU A 119 -5.07 32.83 -72.19
CA LEU A 119 -6.20 33.15 -73.07
C LEU A 119 -5.95 34.32 -74.04
N GLU A 120 -4.77 34.97 -73.99
CA GLU A 120 -4.32 35.98 -74.95
C GLU A 120 -3.21 35.44 -75.88
N PHE A 121 -3.49 34.36 -76.62
CA PHE A 121 -2.89 34.15 -77.94
C PHE A 121 -3.76 33.18 -78.74
N VAL A 122 -4.49 33.71 -79.72
CA VAL A 122 -5.20 32.93 -80.74
C VAL A 122 -4.29 32.88 -81.98
N TYR A 123 -3.93 31.67 -82.44
CA TYR A 123 -4.25 31.13 -83.77
C TYR A 123 -3.44 29.86 -84.09
N ASP A 124 -4.20 28.85 -84.51
CA ASP A 124 -3.92 27.87 -85.58
C ASP A 124 -2.89 26.73 -85.41
N GLY A 125 -3.27 25.55 -85.90
CA GLY A 125 -2.31 24.54 -86.39
C GLY A 125 -2.30 23.15 -85.73
N GLU A 126 -3.09 22.24 -86.32
CA GLU A 126 -2.95 20.79 -86.55
C GLU A 126 -1.85 19.87 -85.90
N ASN A 127 -2.26 18.59 -85.76
CA ASN A 127 -1.53 17.30 -85.82
C ASN A 127 -0.83 16.77 -84.53
N LYS A 128 -1.25 15.60 -84.00
CA LYS A 128 -0.78 14.19 -84.23
C LYS A 128 0.66 13.96 -83.74
N ASP A 129 1.07 12.87 -83.11
CA ASP A 129 0.57 11.56 -82.63
C ASP A 129 1.56 11.15 -81.52
N ASP A 130 1.19 10.28 -80.56
CA ASP A 130 2.00 9.10 -80.13
C ASP A 130 1.50 8.44 -78.82
N LYS A 131 0.68 7.41 -79.04
CA LYS A 131 0.73 6.03 -78.50
C LYS A 131 1.79 5.71 -77.43
N VAL A 132 1.37 5.13 -76.29
CA VAL A 132 1.60 3.70 -75.90
C VAL A 132 1.12 3.44 -74.45
N SER A 133 0.50 2.26 -74.29
CA SER A 133 -0.03 1.58 -73.11
C SER A 133 0.90 1.44 -71.90
N SER A 134 0.31 1.39 -70.70
CA SER A 134 0.35 0.22 -69.82
C SER A 134 -0.58 0.37 -68.60
N SER A 135 -1.47 -0.61 -68.41
CA SER A 135 -1.99 -1.02 -67.09
C SER A 135 -0.85 -1.75 -66.33
N PRO A 136 -0.84 -1.89 -64.98
CA PRO A 136 -1.94 -2.54 -64.24
C PRO A 136 -2.19 -2.09 -62.78
N GLU A 137 -3.39 -2.49 -62.31
CA GLU A 137 -3.79 -3.04 -61.00
C GLU A 137 -3.07 -2.66 -59.69
N ASN A 138 -3.87 -2.28 -58.68
CA ASN A 138 -3.86 -2.66 -57.26
C ASN A 138 -4.91 -1.77 -56.54
N SER A 139 -5.80 -2.17 -55.63
CA SER A 139 -6.21 -3.39 -54.93
C SER A 139 -7.51 -3.00 -54.19
N PRO A 140 -8.49 -3.90 -53.95
CA PRO A 140 -9.68 -3.58 -53.20
C PRO A 140 -9.36 -3.35 -51.72
N TYR A 141 -9.83 -2.24 -51.15
CA TYR A 141 -9.86 -2.07 -49.69
C TYR A 141 -10.75 -3.14 -49.08
N LYS A 142 -10.11 -4.02 -48.33
CA LYS A 142 -10.72 -5.01 -47.44
C LYS A 142 -11.55 -4.25 -46.42
N SER A 143 -12.88 -4.25 -46.58
CA SER A 143 -13.80 -3.85 -45.53
C SER A 143 -13.62 -4.85 -44.38
N GLY A 144 -12.85 -4.45 -43.39
CA GLY A 144 -12.64 -5.22 -42.17
C GLY A 144 -13.99 -5.48 -41.53
N GLU A 145 -14.24 -6.76 -41.29
CA GLU A 145 -15.26 -7.23 -40.36
C GLU A 145 -15.15 -6.41 -39.08
N LYS A 146 -16.21 -5.65 -38.81
CA LYS A 146 -16.51 -5.17 -37.49
C LYS A 146 -16.98 -6.39 -36.70
N SER A 147 -16.05 -7.25 -36.30
CA SER A 147 -16.29 -8.09 -35.13
C SER A 147 -16.31 -7.13 -33.96
N GLU A 148 -17.52 -6.85 -33.47
CA GLU A 148 -17.71 -6.45 -32.07
C GLU A 148 -17.10 -7.55 -31.21
N GLY A 149 -15.79 -7.43 -31.00
CA GLY A 149 -15.06 -8.11 -29.97
C GLY A 149 -15.58 -7.54 -28.67
N VAL A 150 -16.59 -8.24 -28.14
CA VAL A 150 -16.89 -8.40 -26.73
C VAL A 150 -15.70 -7.89 -25.93
N ALA A 151 -15.85 -6.73 -25.29
CA ALA A 151 -14.98 -6.36 -24.20
C ALA A 151 -15.18 -7.45 -23.16
N ASN A 152 -14.33 -8.48 -23.27
CA ASN A 152 -14.25 -9.54 -22.31
C ASN A 152 -13.98 -8.83 -20.99
N ASP A 153 -14.98 -8.87 -20.12
CA ASP A 153 -14.75 -8.77 -18.69
C ASP A 153 -13.94 -10.04 -18.34
N VAL A 154 -12.65 -10.03 -18.71
CA VAL A 154 -11.71 -11.09 -18.37
C VAL A 154 -11.64 -11.01 -16.87
N THR A 155 -12.14 -12.04 -16.20
CA THR A 155 -12.09 -12.14 -14.75
C THR A 155 -10.65 -11.89 -14.30
N PRO A 156 -10.39 -11.02 -13.31
CA PRO A 156 -9.02 -10.66 -12.94
C PRO A 156 -8.14 -11.86 -12.59
N LEU A 157 -8.76 -12.95 -12.12
CA LEU A 157 -8.15 -14.27 -11.97
C LEU A 157 -7.46 -14.80 -13.24
N LEU A 158 -8.05 -14.65 -14.43
CA LEU A 158 -7.46 -15.11 -15.70
C LEU A 158 -6.18 -14.34 -16.04
N GLU A 159 -6.15 -13.04 -15.80
CA GLU A 159 -4.96 -12.21 -16.07
C GLU A 159 -3.83 -12.53 -15.09
N ILE A 160 -4.14 -12.66 -13.79
CA ILE A 160 -3.18 -13.05 -12.76
C ILE A 160 -2.60 -14.44 -13.05
N LYS A 161 -3.45 -15.39 -13.46
CA LYS A 161 -3.04 -16.76 -13.81
C LYS A 161 -2.02 -16.77 -14.95
N ILE A 162 -2.19 -15.91 -15.96
CA ILE A 162 -1.25 -15.79 -17.09
C ILE A 162 0.15 -15.39 -16.60
N PHE A 163 0.26 -14.47 -15.63
CA PHE A 163 1.56 -14.09 -15.07
C PHE A 163 2.18 -15.23 -14.27
N CYS A 164 1.39 -15.97 -13.50
CA CYS A 164 1.85 -17.14 -12.75
C CYS A 164 2.37 -18.26 -13.67
N GLU A 165 1.62 -18.61 -14.73
CA GLU A 165 2.01 -19.62 -15.72
C GLU A 165 3.30 -19.24 -16.45
N LYS A 166 3.48 -17.95 -16.74
CA LYS A 166 4.69 -17.42 -17.40
C LYS A 166 5.87 -17.21 -16.46
N MET A 167 5.71 -17.46 -15.16
CA MET A 167 6.70 -17.12 -14.12
C MET A 167 7.12 -15.64 -14.15
N ASP A 168 6.19 -14.74 -14.46
CA ASP A 168 6.44 -13.30 -14.57
C ASP A 168 6.07 -12.56 -13.28
N GLY A 169 6.99 -12.58 -12.31
CA GLY A 169 6.77 -11.96 -10.99
C GLY A 169 6.68 -10.44 -11.04
N ASN A 170 7.41 -9.79 -11.95
CA ASN A 170 7.39 -8.35 -12.11
C ASN A 170 6.08 -7.89 -12.77
N GLY A 171 5.63 -8.59 -13.82
CA GLY A 171 4.34 -8.33 -14.46
C GLY A 171 3.18 -8.51 -13.48
N LEU A 172 3.23 -9.55 -12.65
CA LEU A 172 2.26 -9.75 -11.56
C LEU A 172 2.27 -8.57 -10.57
N LEU A 173 3.44 -8.14 -10.12
CA LEU A 173 3.55 -7.02 -9.18
C LEU A 173 3.00 -5.72 -9.78
N ASP A 174 3.41 -5.38 -11.00
CA ASP A 174 2.96 -4.16 -11.68
C ASP A 174 1.44 -4.19 -11.95
N TYR A 175 0.89 -5.37 -12.28
CA TYR A 175 -0.56 -5.57 -12.42
C TYR A 175 -1.31 -5.29 -11.12
N VAL A 176 -0.86 -5.86 -10.00
CA VAL A 176 -1.48 -5.68 -8.68
C VAL A 176 -1.39 -4.20 -8.24
N VAL A 177 -0.26 -3.54 -8.49
CA VAL A 177 -0.07 -2.11 -8.21
C VAL A 177 -1.05 -1.25 -9.00
N ALA A 178 -1.25 -1.55 -10.30
CA ALA A 178 -2.17 -0.82 -11.17
C ALA A 178 -3.64 -0.98 -10.73
N HIS A 179 -4.00 -2.13 -10.15
CA HIS A 179 -5.38 -2.47 -9.80
C HIS A 179 -5.71 -2.39 -8.30
N LYS A 180 -4.89 -1.71 -7.49
CA LYS A 180 -4.97 -1.55 -6.02
C LYS A 180 -6.32 -1.12 -5.39
N LYS A 181 -7.39 -0.89 -6.16
CA LYS A 181 -8.75 -0.65 -5.65
C LYS A 181 -9.57 -1.94 -5.48
N LYS A 182 -9.11 -3.07 -6.04
CA LYS A 182 -9.80 -4.39 -5.97
C LYS A 182 -9.14 -5.37 -4.97
N VAL A 183 -8.36 -4.85 -4.01
CA VAL A 183 -7.52 -5.62 -3.06
C VAL A 183 -8.20 -6.79 -2.34
N PRO A 184 -9.43 -6.67 -1.78
CA PRO A 184 -10.03 -7.77 -1.02
C PRO A 184 -10.47 -8.94 -1.91
N VAL A 185 -10.57 -8.75 -3.23
CA VAL A 185 -10.86 -9.84 -4.19
C VAL A 185 -9.54 -10.47 -4.66
N PHE A 186 -8.47 -9.68 -4.72
CA PHE A 186 -7.19 -10.14 -5.23
C PHE A 186 -6.45 -11.11 -4.33
N ARG A 187 -6.61 -11.06 -2.99
CA ARG A 187 -5.83 -11.93 -2.10
C ARG A 187 -6.13 -13.41 -2.39
N GLU A 188 -7.40 -13.76 -2.48
CA GLU A 188 -7.85 -15.12 -2.80
C GLU A 188 -7.56 -15.47 -4.27
N GLU A 189 -7.79 -14.56 -5.21
CA GLU A 189 -7.50 -14.80 -6.63
C GLU A 189 -6.00 -15.03 -6.90
N ILE A 190 -5.12 -14.24 -6.29
CA ILE A 190 -3.66 -14.43 -6.37
C ILE A 190 -3.29 -15.77 -5.74
N SER A 191 -3.85 -16.10 -4.57
CA SER A 191 -3.54 -17.39 -3.91
C SER A 191 -3.91 -18.58 -4.79
N VAL A 192 -5.07 -18.54 -5.45
CA VAL A 192 -5.51 -19.60 -6.38
C VAL A 192 -4.66 -19.59 -7.67
N ALA A 193 -4.36 -18.41 -8.22
CA ALA A 193 -3.57 -18.31 -9.44
C ALA A 193 -2.12 -18.81 -9.26
N LEU A 194 -1.53 -18.62 -8.09
CA LEU A 194 -0.20 -19.11 -7.74
C LEU A 194 -0.07 -20.64 -7.89
N GLU A 195 -1.15 -21.41 -7.76
CA GLU A 195 -1.15 -22.86 -7.99
C GLU A 195 -0.80 -23.24 -9.44
N SER A 196 -0.95 -22.29 -10.38
CA SER A 196 -0.63 -22.50 -11.79
C SER A 196 0.82 -22.17 -12.14
N ALA A 197 1.58 -21.63 -11.19
CA ALA A 197 3.01 -21.37 -11.38
C ALA A 197 3.81 -22.68 -11.26
N ILE A 198 4.88 -22.79 -12.06
CA ILE A 198 5.79 -23.94 -12.02
C ILE A 198 6.51 -24.02 -10.67
N ASP A 199 6.95 -22.87 -10.16
CA ASP A 199 7.55 -22.72 -8.84
C ASP A 199 7.00 -21.44 -8.18
N PRO A 200 5.91 -21.54 -7.40
CA PRO A 200 5.28 -20.38 -6.77
C PRO A 200 6.21 -19.66 -5.80
N ALA A 201 7.08 -20.40 -5.11
CA ALA A 201 8.02 -19.84 -4.17
C ALA A 201 9.09 -19.02 -4.88
N ARG A 202 9.67 -19.53 -5.97
CA ARG A 202 10.63 -18.79 -6.79
C ARG A 202 10.02 -17.53 -7.40
N LEU A 203 8.81 -17.66 -7.96
CA LEU A 203 8.05 -16.54 -8.52
C LEU A 203 7.89 -15.41 -7.49
N VAL A 204 7.53 -15.77 -6.26
CA VAL A 204 7.35 -14.81 -5.15
C VAL A 204 8.67 -14.23 -4.66
N LEU A 205 9.82 -14.90 -4.81
CA LEU A 205 11.11 -14.30 -4.48
C LEU A 205 11.58 -13.31 -5.56
N ASP A 206 11.34 -13.60 -6.83
CA ASP A 206 11.80 -12.77 -7.94
C ASP A 206 11.16 -11.36 -7.93
N LEU A 207 9.92 -11.22 -7.42
CA LEU A 207 9.27 -9.91 -7.26
C LEU A 207 9.86 -9.06 -6.11
N LEU A 208 10.59 -9.66 -5.17
CA LEU A 208 11.12 -8.97 -3.99
C LEU A 208 12.41 -8.19 -4.28
N VAL A 209 13.05 -8.44 -5.43
CA VAL A 209 14.29 -7.77 -5.86
C VAL A 209 14.11 -6.24 -5.93
N GLY A 210 12.92 -5.76 -6.27
CA GLY A 210 12.59 -4.33 -6.36
C GLY A 210 12.08 -3.66 -5.07
N PHE A 211 12.03 -4.39 -3.94
CA PHE A 211 11.41 -3.89 -2.70
C PHE A 211 12.19 -2.73 -2.05
N TYR A 212 13.51 -2.75 -2.20
CA TYR A 212 14.40 -1.66 -1.81
C TYR A 212 15.13 -1.13 -3.05
N PRO A 213 14.70 0.00 -3.64
CA PRO A 213 15.40 0.58 -4.78
C PRO A 213 16.83 0.93 -4.40
N ALA A 214 17.77 0.79 -5.35
CA ALA A 214 19.12 1.29 -5.18
C ALA A 214 19.06 2.81 -4.91
N ASN A 215 19.90 3.29 -3.99
CA ASN A 215 19.88 4.67 -3.49
C ASN A 215 20.09 5.69 -4.63
N ASP A 216 19.01 6.17 -5.23
CA ASP A 216 19.06 7.29 -6.17
C ASP A 216 18.77 8.62 -5.47
N THR A 217 19.56 9.61 -5.89
CA THR A 217 19.73 10.96 -5.32
C THR A 217 18.47 11.65 -4.77
N THR A 218 18.72 12.50 -3.77
CA THR A 218 17.80 13.19 -2.85
C THR A 218 16.65 14.02 -3.44
N GLN A 219 16.54 14.20 -4.76
CA GLN A 219 15.53 15.07 -5.37
C GLN A 219 14.20 14.39 -5.78
N GLN A 220 14.11 13.04 -5.78
CA GLN A 220 12.88 12.32 -6.17
C GLN A 220 12.00 11.81 -4.99
N LYS A 221 12.32 12.18 -3.76
CA LYS A 221 11.90 11.46 -2.55
C LYS A 221 10.38 11.42 -2.28
N GLU A 222 9.61 12.45 -2.64
CA GLU A 222 8.18 12.53 -2.28
C GLU A 222 7.25 11.81 -3.29
N LYS A 223 7.43 12.02 -4.60
CA LYS A 223 6.63 11.33 -5.63
C LYS A 223 7.01 9.86 -5.77
N LEU A 224 8.29 9.53 -5.58
CA LEU A 224 8.77 8.15 -5.49
C LEU A 224 8.23 7.48 -4.22
N GLY A 225 8.05 8.22 -3.13
CA GLY A 225 7.52 7.73 -1.86
C GLY A 225 6.17 7.04 -2.01
N ALA A 226 5.15 7.72 -2.56
CA ALA A 226 3.81 7.12 -2.69
C ALA A 226 3.76 5.91 -3.64
N ALA A 227 4.51 5.95 -4.75
CA ALA A 227 4.60 4.84 -5.69
C ALA A 227 5.33 3.63 -5.09
N LEU A 228 6.44 3.87 -4.39
CA LEU A 228 7.21 2.84 -3.68
C LEU A 228 6.39 2.21 -2.55
N GLN A 229 5.65 3.02 -1.79
CA GLN A 229 4.72 2.52 -0.78
C GLN A 229 3.60 1.66 -1.39
N GLY A 230 3.10 2.03 -2.58
CA GLY A 230 2.19 1.19 -3.37
C GLY A 230 2.80 -0.16 -3.72
N LYS A 231 4.04 -0.17 -4.24
CA LYS A 231 4.77 -1.41 -4.55
C LYS A 231 4.96 -2.30 -3.32
N ARG A 232 5.38 -1.73 -2.19
CA ARG A 232 5.58 -2.47 -0.93
C ARG A 232 4.30 -3.12 -0.43
N LYS A 233 3.18 -2.39 -0.43
CA LYS A 233 1.86 -2.93 -0.07
C LYS A 233 1.45 -4.09 -1.00
N SER A 234 1.72 -3.97 -2.31
CA SER A 234 1.46 -5.05 -3.26
C SER A 234 2.36 -6.27 -3.04
N CYS A 235 3.64 -6.08 -2.71
CA CYS A 235 4.53 -7.19 -2.34
C CYS A 235 4.01 -7.93 -1.10
N ILE A 236 3.62 -7.21 -0.05
CA ILE A 236 3.04 -7.78 1.18
C ILE A 236 1.76 -8.56 0.86
N LEU A 237 0.88 -8.01 0.01
CA LEU A 237 -0.33 -8.72 -0.43
C LEU A 237 -0.02 -10.04 -1.14
N ILE A 238 1.00 -10.08 -1.99
CA ILE A 238 1.40 -11.29 -2.69
C ILE A 238 2.06 -12.30 -1.73
N LEU A 239 2.89 -11.84 -0.78
CA LEU A 239 3.44 -12.67 0.29
C LEU A 239 2.31 -13.29 1.14
N GLU A 240 1.30 -12.50 1.48
CA GLU A 240 0.10 -12.98 2.18
C GLU A 240 -0.69 -14.03 1.38
N ALA A 241 -0.82 -13.84 0.07
CA ALA A 241 -1.47 -14.82 -0.81
C ALA A 241 -0.67 -16.13 -0.89
N MET A 242 0.66 -16.04 -0.90
CA MET A 242 1.56 -17.20 -0.81
C MET A 242 1.43 -17.92 0.53
N ALA A 243 1.39 -17.18 1.64
CA ALA A 243 1.13 -17.76 2.97
C ALA A 243 -0.21 -18.51 3.01
N SER A 244 -1.23 -17.96 2.34
CA SER A 244 -2.56 -18.58 2.25
C SER A 244 -2.56 -19.84 1.38
N LEU A 245 -1.77 -19.86 0.30
CA LEU A 245 -1.54 -21.05 -0.50
C LEU A 245 -0.88 -22.14 0.34
N LEU A 246 0.17 -21.81 1.09
CA LEU A 246 0.87 -22.75 1.97
C LEU A 246 -0.03 -23.27 3.10
N ALA A 247 -0.92 -22.45 3.64
CA ALA A 247 -1.86 -22.86 4.68
C ALA A 247 -2.97 -23.79 4.16
N ARG A 248 -3.33 -23.67 2.88
CA ARG A 248 -4.31 -24.55 2.20
C ARG A 248 -3.68 -25.86 1.73
N ALA A 249 -2.39 -25.87 1.46
CA ALA A 249 -1.68 -27.05 1.00
C ALA A 249 -1.61 -28.11 2.11
N ASP A 250 -1.67 -29.39 1.73
CA ASP A 250 -1.72 -30.50 2.68
C ASP A 250 -0.52 -30.49 3.67
N PRO A 251 -0.69 -30.97 4.91
CA PRO A 251 0.41 -31.14 5.87
C PRO A 251 1.48 -32.07 5.28
N GLY A 252 2.56 -31.49 4.74
CA GLY A 252 3.57 -32.20 3.94
C GLY A 252 3.92 -31.52 2.60
N ALA A 253 3.29 -30.39 2.28
CA ALA A 253 3.61 -29.56 1.11
C ALA A 253 4.98 -28.84 1.17
N ASP A 254 5.96 -29.43 1.85
CA ASP A 254 7.34 -28.93 1.89
C ASP A 254 8.00 -28.93 0.51
N HIS A 255 7.43 -29.65 -0.48
CA HIS A 255 7.85 -29.60 -1.87
C HIS A 255 7.71 -28.20 -2.50
N LEU A 256 6.81 -27.34 -1.98
CA LEU A 256 6.68 -25.95 -2.42
C LEU A 256 7.86 -25.08 -1.95
N LEU A 257 8.61 -25.51 -0.92
CA LEU A 257 9.72 -24.77 -0.31
C LEU A 257 10.99 -25.63 -0.37
N ASN A 258 11.52 -25.78 -1.58
CA ASN A 258 12.77 -26.50 -1.80
C ASN A 258 13.98 -25.80 -1.12
N PRO A 259 15.10 -26.50 -0.90
CA PRO A 259 16.27 -25.91 -0.24
C PRO A 259 16.87 -24.71 -0.97
N GLU A 260 16.80 -24.67 -2.30
CA GLU A 260 17.33 -23.59 -3.12
C GLU A 260 16.52 -22.30 -2.93
N THR A 261 15.19 -22.38 -2.91
CA THR A 261 14.31 -21.24 -2.66
C THR A 261 14.46 -20.73 -1.24
N LYS A 262 14.66 -21.60 -0.25
CA LYS A 262 15.01 -21.18 1.12
C LYS A 262 16.34 -20.43 1.18
N GLN A 263 17.36 -20.93 0.48
CA GLN A 263 18.66 -20.26 0.40
C GLN A 263 18.57 -18.89 -0.28
N GLN A 264 17.78 -18.77 -1.34
CA GLN A 264 17.52 -17.49 -2.01
C GLN A 264 16.74 -16.53 -1.10
N ALA A 265 15.70 -17.01 -0.41
CA ALA A 265 14.95 -16.23 0.57
C ALA A 265 15.85 -15.71 1.68
N LYS A 266 16.79 -16.54 2.17
CA LYS A 266 17.80 -16.14 3.14
C LYS A 266 18.70 -15.03 2.60
N ALA A 267 19.20 -15.16 1.37
CA ALA A 267 20.05 -14.13 0.77
C ALA A 267 19.34 -12.78 0.67
N ILE A 268 18.06 -12.78 0.27
CA ILE A 268 17.21 -11.57 0.25
C ILE A 268 17.01 -11.02 1.66
N ALA A 269 16.71 -11.88 2.64
CA ALA A 269 16.53 -11.49 4.03
C ALA A 269 17.82 -10.88 4.63
N ASP A 270 19.00 -11.44 4.35
CA ASP A 270 20.28 -10.88 4.80
C ASP A 270 20.51 -9.47 4.22
N GLU A 271 20.18 -9.25 2.95
CA GLU A 271 20.25 -7.91 2.34
C GLU A 271 19.28 -6.93 3.01
N TRP A 272 18.03 -7.36 3.23
CA TRP A 272 16.99 -6.55 3.85
C TRP A 272 17.32 -6.21 5.30
N ARG A 273 17.91 -7.14 6.04
CA ARG A 273 18.37 -6.96 7.42
C ARG A 273 19.35 -5.80 7.53
N LEU A 274 20.33 -5.70 6.63
CA LEU A 274 21.28 -4.58 6.61
C LEU A 274 20.59 -3.25 6.34
N LYS A 275 19.61 -3.22 5.42
CA LYS A 275 18.83 -2.02 5.10
C LYS A 275 17.94 -1.58 6.27
N LEU A 276 17.30 -2.53 6.95
CA LEU A 276 16.50 -2.32 8.16
C LEU A 276 17.35 -1.79 9.32
N ALA A 277 18.58 -2.28 9.49
CA ALA A 277 19.49 -1.79 10.52
C ALA A 277 20.02 -0.37 10.22
N SER A 278 20.12 0.01 8.94
CA SER A 278 20.58 1.34 8.51
C SER A 278 19.48 2.41 8.51
N ALA A 279 18.22 1.99 8.44
CA ALA A 279 17.08 2.88 8.54
C ALA A 279 16.73 3.04 10.03
N ASP A 280 16.52 4.27 10.50
CA ASP A 280 15.81 4.47 11.76
C ASP A 280 14.41 3.89 11.57
N ILE A 281 14.21 2.63 11.98
CA ILE A 281 12.90 1.98 11.94
C ILE A 281 11.99 2.87 12.78
N ASP A 282 10.95 3.41 12.16
CA ASP A 282 9.92 4.20 12.84
C ASP A 282 9.04 3.26 13.70
N ALA A 283 9.69 2.66 14.70
CA ALA A 283 9.08 1.79 15.68
C ALA A 283 8.04 2.54 16.52
N ALA A 284 8.04 3.87 16.50
CA ALA A 284 7.05 4.71 17.15
C ALA A 284 5.67 4.64 16.47
N ASN A 285 5.61 4.39 15.15
CA ASN A 285 4.34 4.26 14.42
C ASN A 285 3.76 2.83 14.45
N GLY A 286 4.57 1.80 14.74
CA GLY A 286 4.11 0.41 14.90
C GLY A 286 3.48 -0.24 13.65
N ASN A 287 3.62 0.38 12.46
CA ASN A 287 3.07 -0.03 11.17
C ASN A 287 4.14 0.00 10.05
N SER A 288 5.34 -0.52 10.31
CA SER A 288 6.42 -0.56 9.31
C SER A 288 6.18 -1.68 8.28
N LEU A 289 5.95 -1.30 7.02
CA LEU A 289 5.77 -2.24 5.90
C LEU A 289 7.06 -3.02 5.60
N GLU A 290 8.23 -2.39 5.79
CA GLU A 290 9.52 -3.05 5.68
C GLU A 290 9.71 -4.17 6.70
N ALA A 291 9.39 -3.89 7.97
CA ALA A 291 9.46 -4.90 9.02
C ALA A 291 8.42 -6.01 8.79
N GLU A 292 7.20 -5.68 8.33
CA GLU A 292 6.16 -6.65 8.02
C GLU A 292 6.58 -7.59 6.89
N ALA A 293 7.04 -7.04 5.76
CA ALA A 293 7.48 -7.84 4.62
C ALA A 293 8.64 -8.76 5.00
N PHE A 294 9.59 -8.26 5.79
CA PHE A 294 10.72 -9.06 6.28
C PHE A 294 10.24 -10.22 7.16
N LEU A 295 9.38 -9.96 8.14
CA LEU A 295 8.83 -11.00 9.01
C LEU A 295 7.98 -12.03 8.23
N GLN A 296 7.19 -11.58 7.25
CA GLN A 296 6.46 -12.46 6.33
C GLN A 296 7.40 -13.35 5.52
N LEU A 297 8.49 -12.81 4.96
CA LEU A 297 9.48 -13.57 4.23
C LEU A 297 10.08 -14.69 5.11
N LEU A 298 10.49 -14.36 6.34
CA LEU A 298 11.04 -15.35 7.26
C LEU A 298 10.04 -16.45 7.62
N SER A 299 8.77 -16.07 7.81
CA SER A 299 7.67 -16.96 8.14
C SER A 299 7.34 -17.92 7.00
N ILE A 300 7.09 -17.39 5.79
CA ILE A 300 6.69 -18.15 4.61
C ILE A 300 7.74 -19.19 4.24
N PHE A 301 9.02 -18.80 4.24
CA PHE A 301 10.12 -19.69 3.87
C PHE A 301 10.67 -20.52 5.04
N ARG A 302 10.12 -20.30 6.25
CA ARG A 302 10.49 -21.00 7.49
C ARG A 302 11.99 -20.91 7.82
N ILE A 303 12.55 -19.71 7.65
CA ILE A 303 13.98 -19.41 7.90
C ILE A 303 14.19 -18.51 9.13
N ALA A 304 13.14 -18.26 9.93
CA ALA A 304 13.20 -17.43 11.13
C ALA A 304 14.31 -17.83 12.13
N SER A 305 14.58 -19.13 12.27
CA SER A 305 15.60 -19.67 13.19
C SER A 305 17.04 -19.27 12.83
N GLU A 306 17.28 -18.76 11.62
CA GLU A 306 18.59 -18.30 11.18
C GLU A 306 18.90 -16.87 11.61
N PHE A 307 17.93 -16.19 12.23
CA PHE A 307 18.02 -14.80 12.65
C PHE A 307 17.97 -14.68 14.18
N GLY A 308 18.67 -13.68 14.73
CA GLY A 308 18.74 -13.45 16.17
C GLY A 308 17.38 -13.07 16.77
N GLU A 309 16.97 -13.78 17.81
CA GLU A 309 15.66 -13.65 18.42
C GLU A 309 15.37 -12.23 18.92
N GLU A 310 16.35 -11.58 19.55
CA GLU A 310 16.21 -10.21 20.07
C GLU A 310 15.98 -9.16 18.97
N GLU A 311 16.57 -9.37 17.80
CA GLU A 311 16.36 -8.49 16.64
C GLU A 311 14.96 -8.69 16.07
N LEU A 312 14.52 -9.95 15.94
CA LEU A 312 13.16 -10.24 15.52
C LEU A 312 12.15 -9.63 16.49
N CYS A 313 12.36 -9.70 17.80
CA CYS A 313 11.50 -9.04 18.79
C CYS A 313 11.35 -7.52 18.55
N LYS A 314 12.44 -6.82 18.19
CA LYS A 314 12.37 -5.39 17.85
C LYS A 314 11.54 -5.13 16.59
N LEU A 315 11.68 -5.98 15.57
CA LEU A 315 10.89 -5.87 14.34
C LEU A 315 9.41 -6.16 14.58
N VAL A 316 9.08 -7.08 15.49
CA VAL A 316 7.69 -7.30 15.88
C VAL A 316 7.08 -6.02 16.52
N LEU A 317 7.85 -5.27 17.33
CA LEU A 317 7.40 -3.97 17.87
C LEU A 317 7.12 -2.95 16.77
N ALA A 318 7.87 -2.99 15.68
CA ALA A 318 7.63 -2.12 14.54
C ALA A 318 6.38 -2.50 13.71
N VAL A 319 5.74 -3.64 13.97
CA VAL A 319 4.50 -4.09 13.32
C VAL A 319 3.34 -4.31 14.30
N ALA A 320 3.47 -3.81 15.53
CA ALA A 320 2.53 -4.00 16.65
C ALA A 320 1.05 -3.75 16.32
N GLN A 321 0.80 -2.75 15.47
CA GLN A 321 -0.54 -2.27 15.13
C GLN A 321 -1.13 -3.00 13.91
N ASN A 322 -0.34 -3.84 13.21
CA ASN A 322 -0.82 -4.63 12.09
C ASN A 322 -1.72 -5.79 12.57
N ARG A 323 -2.85 -6.02 11.89
CA ARG A 323 -3.76 -7.14 12.21
C ARG A 323 -3.09 -8.51 12.16
N SER A 324 -2.08 -8.66 11.29
CA SER A 324 -1.33 -9.89 11.03
C SER A 324 -0.26 -10.17 12.09
N ALA A 325 0.07 -9.21 12.95
CA ALA A 325 1.19 -9.30 13.89
C ALA A 325 1.10 -10.52 14.83
N PRO A 326 -0.06 -10.89 15.43
CA PRO A 326 -0.13 -12.06 16.29
C PRO A 326 0.14 -13.38 15.57
N GLU A 327 -0.31 -13.51 14.31
CA GLU A 327 -0.05 -14.69 13.48
C GLU A 327 1.42 -14.77 13.06
N LEU A 328 2.00 -13.64 12.66
CA LEU A 328 3.42 -13.54 12.34
C LEU A 328 4.29 -13.96 13.53
N CYS A 329 4.01 -13.46 14.74
CA CYS A 329 4.71 -13.85 15.96
C CYS A 329 4.72 -15.37 16.18
N ARG A 330 3.56 -16.01 15.99
CA ARG A 330 3.43 -17.46 16.15
C ARG A 330 4.24 -18.22 15.11
N SER A 331 4.14 -17.80 13.85
CA SER A 331 4.82 -18.45 12.72
C SER A 331 6.35 -18.34 12.78
N ILE A 332 6.88 -17.29 13.41
CA ILE A 332 8.32 -17.01 13.56
C ILE A 332 8.87 -17.64 14.86
N GLY A 333 8.01 -18.14 15.76
CA GLY A 333 8.41 -18.83 16.98
C GLY A 333 8.60 -17.93 18.22
N LEU A 334 8.12 -16.68 18.16
CA LEU A 334 8.33 -15.68 19.23
C LEU A 334 7.20 -15.64 20.28
N THR A 335 6.24 -16.56 20.22
CA THR A 335 5.07 -16.59 21.11
C THR A 335 5.44 -16.51 22.59
N HIS A 336 6.56 -17.11 22.99
CA HIS A 336 6.99 -17.18 24.39
C HIS A 336 7.62 -15.88 24.92
N LYS A 337 8.11 -14.99 24.04
CA LYS A 337 8.70 -13.69 24.40
C LYS A 337 7.68 -12.57 24.45
N VAL A 338 6.48 -12.78 23.92
CA VAL A 338 5.41 -11.78 23.99
C VAL A 338 4.12 -12.30 24.62
N PRO A 339 4.15 -12.71 25.91
CA PRO A 339 3.00 -13.35 26.57
C PRO A 339 1.78 -12.43 26.76
N GLY A 340 1.94 -11.10 26.59
CA GLY A 340 0.86 -10.13 26.74
C GLY A 340 0.23 -9.62 25.43
N TRP A 341 0.94 -9.74 24.29
CA TRP A 341 0.55 -9.04 23.06
C TRP A 341 -0.55 -9.73 22.27
N CYS A 342 -0.53 -11.07 22.22
CA CYS A 342 -1.62 -11.85 21.64
C CYS A 342 -2.94 -11.69 22.42
N SER A 343 -2.86 -11.35 23.70
CA SER A 343 -4.02 -11.10 24.57
C SER A 343 -4.53 -9.66 24.44
N PHE A 344 -3.64 -8.67 24.34
CA PHE A 344 -4.00 -7.25 24.19
C PHE A 344 -4.59 -6.92 22.80
N ASN A 345 -4.03 -7.47 21.72
CA ASN A 345 -4.55 -7.20 20.37
C ASN A 345 -5.92 -7.85 20.12
N LYS A 346 -6.25 -8.95 20.81
CA LYS A 346 -7.61 -9.52 20.79
C LYS A 346 -8.67 -8.53 21.32
N LEU A 347 -8.30 -7.70 22.31
CA LEU A 347 -9.19 -6.67 22.88
C LEU A 347 -9.35 -5.48 21.92
N LEU A 348 -8.26 -4.98 21.33
CA LEU A 348 -8.29 -3.90 20.33
C LEU A 348 -9.04 -4.27 19.04
N THR A 349 -8.91 -5.51 18.55
CA THR A 349 -9.71 -5.98 17.40
C THR A 349 -11.20 -6.13 17.72
N CYS A 350 -11.58 -6.28 19.01
CA CYS A 350 -12.97 -6.38 19.42
C CYS A 350 -13.67 -5.00 19.46
N GLU A 351 -12.94 -3.93 19.78
CA GLU A 351 -13.45 -2.55 19.74
C GLU A 351 -13.66 -2.07 18.29
N VAL A 352 -12.73 -2.34 17.38
CA VAL A 352 -12.86 -1.91 15.97
C VAL A 352 -13.97 -2.66 15.22
N CYS A 353 -14.32 -3.89 15.62
CA CYS A 353 -15.47 -4.60 15.04
C CYS A 353 -16.82 -4.19 15.65
N SER A 354 -16.84 -3.50 16.79
CA SER A 354 -18.10 -3.08 17.44
C SER A 354 -18.59 -1.71 16.96
N GLU A 355 -17.72 -0.85 16.41
CA GLU A 355 -18.09 0.47 15.90
C GLU A 355 -18.68 0.47 14.47
N GLY A 356 -18.79 -0.70 13.83
CA GLY A 356 -19.41 -0.86 12.50
C GLY A 356 -20.89 -1.27 12.51
N LEU A 357 -21.51 -1.39 13.68
CA LEU A 357 -22.93 -1.74 13.85
C LEU A 357 -23.57 -0.81 14.88
N SER A 358 -23.82 0.44 14.49
CA SER A 358 -24.87 1.26 15.10
C SER A 358 -25.50 2.21 14.11
#